data_AF-A0A1G9A5Q6-F1
#
_entry.id   AF-A0A1G9A5Q6-F1
#
_cell.length_a   1.000
_cell.length_b   1.000
_cell.length_c   1.000
_cell.angle_alpha   90.00
_cell.angle_beta   90.00
_cell.angle_gamma   90.00
#
_symmetry.space_group_name_H-M   'P 1'
#
loop_
_entity.id
_entity.type
_entity.pdbx_description
1 polymer ?
#
loop_
_entity_poly.entity_id
_entity_poly.type
_entity_poly.pdbx_seq_one_letter_code
_entity_poly.pdbx_strand_id
1 'polypeptide(L)' 'MDTRESKTPEEELQHLKEVRQPEDFEHPEPDEGQPEARQSPQGLHWILLIAALLAGAILLFTLVWP' A
#
# COMPACT_ATOMS: atom_id res chain seq x y z
N MET A 1 -23.16 30.98 3.68
CA MET A 1 -23.08 29.73 4.47
C MET A 1 -22.49 30.10 5.82
N ASP A 2 -23.31 30.08 6.86
CA ASP A 2 -22.89 30.35 8.24
C ASP A 2 -22.19 29.12 8.81
N THR A 3 -20.89 29.21 9.08
CA THR A 3 -20.08 28.13 9.67
C THR A 3 -20.03 28.20 11.20
N ARG A 4 -21.05 28.83 11.82
CA ARG A 4 -21.13 29.11 13.26
C ARG A 4 -22.18 28.29 14.02
N GLU A 5 -22.81 27.30 13.38
CA GLU A 5 -23.57 26.30 14.14
C GLU A 5 -22.60 25.31 14.78
N SER A 6 -22.33 25.53 16.07
CA SER A 6 -21.72 24.52 16.93
C SER A 6 -22.67 23.33 16.94
N LYS A 7 -22.19 22.18 16.43
CA LYS A 7 -22.94 20.93 16.41
C LYS A 7 -23.51 20.63 17.80
N THR A 8 -24.73 20.11 17.86
CA THR A 8 -25.33 19.77 19.15
C THR A 8 -24.52 18.64 19.82
N PRO A 9 -24.58 18.48 21.15
CA PRO A 9 -23.89 17.39 21.83
C PRO A 9 -24.27 16.01 21.28
N GLU A 10 -25.48 15.86 20.74
CA GLU A 10 -25.92 14.63 20.07
C GLU A 10 -25.22 14.40 18.73
N GLU A 11 -25.03 15.45 17.91
CA GLU A 11 -24.25 15.37 16.67
C GLU A 11 -22.78 15.05 16.94
N GLU A 12 -22.16 15.69 17.94
CA GLU A 12 -20.78 15.37 18.32
C GLU A 12 -20.63 13.92 18.78
N LEU A 13 -21.64 13.39 19.49
CA LEU A 13 -21.65 12.00 19.95
C LEU A 13 -21.87 11.01 18.81
N GLN A 14 -22.66 11.35 17.79
CA GLN A 14 -22.79 10.58 16.56
C GLN A 14 -21.48 10.57 15.77
N HIS A 15 -20.84 11.73 15.57
CA HIS A 15 -19.53 11.81 14.94
C HIS A 15 -18.46 11.03 15.69
N LEU A 16 -18.45 11.06 17.02
CA LEU A 16 -17.53 10.26 17.82
C LEU A 16 -17.78 8.75 17.71
N LYS A 17 -19.01 8.32 17.44
CA LYS A 17 -19.33 6.91 17.16
C LYS A 17 -18.85 6.51 15.76
N GLU A 18 -19.10 7.36 14.77
CA GLU A 18 -18.66 7.18 13.38
C GLU A 18 -17.13 7.18 13.24
N VAL A 19 -16.41 8.00 14.02
CA VAL A 19 -14.93 8.06 14.00
C VAL A 19 -14.29 6.89 14.76
N ARG A 20 -14.96 6.35 15.78
CA ARG A 20 -14.38 5.28 16.62
C ARG A 20 -14.26 3.95 15.90
N GLN A 21 -15.15 3.68 14.95
CA GLN A 21 -15.05 2.50 14.10
C GLN A 21 -14.69 2.98 12.69
N PRO A 22 -13.54 2.57 12.14
CA PRO A 22 -13.26 2.83 10.73
C PRO A 22 -14.39 2.24 9.89
N GLU A 23 -14.75 2.92 8.79
CA GLU A 23 -15.83 2.49 7.89
C GLU A 23 -15.62 1.04 7.40
N ASP A 24 -14.36 0.62 7.31
CA ASP A 24 -13.94 -0.72 6.88
C ASP A 24 -13.70 -1.70 8.05
N PHE A 25 -14.23 -1.45 9.26
CA PHE A 25 -13.99 -2.32 10.43
C PHE A 25 -14.40 -3.79 10.19
N GLU A 26 -15.51 -4.00 9.47
CA GLU A 26 -16.05 -5.34 9.15
C GLU A 26 -15.35 -5.97 7.92
N HIS A 27 -14.74 -5.16 7.05
CA HIS A 27 -14.07 -5.60 5.83
C HIS A 27 -12.71 -4.90 5.70
N PRO A 28 -11.72 -5.29 6.52
CA PRO A 28 -10.40 -4.66 6.52
C PRO A 28 -9.56 -4.98 5.27
N GLU A 29 -10.04 -5.92 4.44
CA GLU A 29 -9.40 -6.28 3.19
C GLU A 29 -9.50 -5.13 2.17
N PRO A 30 -8.48 -4.92 1.33
CA PRO A 30 -8.55 -3.93 0.26
C PRO A 30 -9.75 -4.22 -0.64
N ASP A 31 -10.57 -3.21 -0.93
CA ASP A 31 -11.67 -3.35 -1.87
C ASP A 31 -11.14 -3.77 -3.25
N GLU A 32 -11.67 -4.87 -3.78
CA GLU A 32 -11.32 -5.43 -5.09
C GLU A 32 -11.57 -4.44 -6.25
N GLY A 33 -12.43 -3.45 -6.03
CA GLY A 33 -12.69 -2.31 -6.92
C GLY A 33 -11.55 -1.30 -6.98
N GLN A 34 -10.71 -1.22 -5.94
CA GLN A 34 -9.66 -0.21 -5.85
C GLN A 34 -8.53 -0.49 -6.84
N PRO A 35 -8.10 0.53 -7.63
CA PRO A 35 -7.02 0.36 -8.59
C PRO A 35 -5.70 -0.01 -7.89
N GLU A 36 -5.47 0.43 -6.66
CA GLU A 36 -4.30 0.10 -5.84
C GLU A 36 -4.26 -1.39 -5.47
N ALA A 37 -5.41 -2.02 -5.19
CA ALA A 37 -5.51 -3.45 -4.92
C ALA A 37 -5.17 -4.32 -6.15
N ARG A 38 -5.33 -3.76 -7.36
CA ARG A 38 -5.05 -4.45 -8.64
C ARG A 38 -3.62 -4.25 -9.14
N GLN A 39 -2.85 -3.36 -8.54
CA GLN A 39 -1.47 -3.12 -8.94
C GLN A 39 -0.57 -4.22 -8.42
N SER A 40 -0.28 -5.21 -9.29
CA SER A 40 0.81 -6.15 -9.02
C SER A 40 2.15 -5.39 -9.05
N PRO A 41 3.13 -5.73 -8.19
CA PRO A 41 4.47 -5.15 -8.23
C PRO A 41 5.23 -5.68 -9.46
N GLN A 42 4.88 -5.21 -10.66
CA GLN A 42 5.42 -5.69 -11.91
C GLN A 42 6.82 -5.11 -12.16
N GLY A 43 7.78 -6.00 -12.46
CA GLY A 43 9.07 -5.65 -13.07
C GLY A 43 10.27 -5.53 -12.14
N LEU A 44 10.12 -5.02 -10.92
CA LEU A 44 11.27 -4.79 -10.03
C LEU A 44 11.99 -6.08 -9.59
N HIS A 45 11.22 -7.15 -9.35
CA HIS A 45 11.76 -8.46 -9.00
C HIS A 45 12.58 -9.08 -10.14
N TRP A 46 12.19 -8.87 -11.39
CA TRP A 46 12.94 -9.35 -12.55
C TRP A 46 14.28 -8.63 -12.71
N ILE A 47 14.32 -7.33 -12.45
CA ILE A 47 15.55 -6.55 -12.48
C ILE A 47 16.54 -7.08 -11.45
N LEU A 48 16.09 -7.35 -10.22
CA LEU A 48 16.93 -7.92 -9.16
C LEU A 48 17.48 -9.29 -9.54
N LEU A 49 16.64 -10.17 -10.11
CA LEU A 49 17.07 -11.49 -10.56
C LEU A 49 18.12 -11.41 -11.67
N ILE A 50 17.90 -10.56 -12.69
CA ILE A 50 18.85 -10.36 -13.79
C ILE A 50 20.18 -9.81 -13.27
N ALA A 51 20.12 -8.83 -12.37
CA ALA A 51 21.32 -8.23 -11.77
C ALA A 51 22.14 -9.28 -10.98
N ALA A 52 21.48 -10.11 -10.17
CA ALA A 52 22.14 -11.19 -9.43
C ALA A 52 22.81 -12.20 -10.38
N LEU A 53 22.14 -12.55 -11.48
CA LEU A 53 22.63 -13.51 -12.47
C LEU A 53 23.85 -12.96 -13.23
N LEU A 54 23.82 -11.68 -13.60
CA LEU A 54 24.96 -10.98 -14.21
C LEU A 54 26.15 -10.86 -13.26
N ALA A 55 25.92 -10.49 -12.00
CA ALA A 55 26.98 -10.39 -11.01
C ALA A 55 27.69 -11.74 -10.81
N GLY A 56 26.92 -12.83 -10.70
CA GLY A 56 27.47 -14.18 -10.61
C GLY A 56 28.27 -14.58 -11.85
N ALA A 57 27.76 -14.28 -13.05
CA ALA A 57 28.46 -14.58 -14.30
C ALA A 57 29.79 -13.83 -14.43
N ILE A 58 29.82 -12.54 -14.06
CA ILE A 58 31.05 -11.73 -14.07
C ILE A 58 32.07 -12.33 -13.11
N LEU A 59 31.64 -12.67 -11.89
CA LEU A 59 32.54 -13.19 -10.86
C LEU A 59 33.14 -14.55 -11.27
N LEU A 60 32.32 -15.43 -11.85
CA LEU A 60 32.79 -16.70 -12.44
C LEU A 60 33.74 -16.46 -13.61
N PHE A 61 33.42 -15.52 -14.51
CA PHE A 61 34.27 -15.20 -15.64
C PHE A 61 35.65 -14.71 -15.17
N THR A 62 35.70 -13.79 -14.20
CA THR A 62 36.96 -13.29 -13.63
C THR A 62 37.74 -14.37 -12.86
N LEU A 63 37.06 -15.37 -12.30
CA LEU A 63 37.71 -16.45 -11.58
C LEU A 63 38.29 -17.51 -12.52
N VAL A 64 37.57 -17.83 -13.60
CA VAL A 64 37.98 -18.85 -14.59
C VAL A 64 39.00 -18.30 -15.58
N TRP A 65 38.92 -17.01 -15.92
CA TRP A 65 39.81 -16.34 -16.85
C TRP A 65 40.53 -15.17 -16.14
N PRO A 66 41.61 -15.45 -15.39
CA PRO A 66 42.37 -14.43 -14.66
C PRO A 66 43.14 -13.49 -15.59
#